data_AF-A0AAW1XSC7-F1
#
_entry.id   AF-A0AAW1XSC7-F1
#
_cell.length_a   1.000
_cell.length_b   1.000
_cell.length_c   1.000
_cell.angle_alpha   90.00
_cell.angle_beta   90.00
_cell.angle_gamma   90.00
#
_symmetry.space_group_name_H-M   'P 1'
#
loop_
_entity.id
_entity.type
_entity.pdbx_description
1 polymer ?
#
loop_
_entity_poly.entity_id
_entity_poly.type
_entity_poly.pdbx_seq_one_letter_code
_entity_poly.pdbx_strand_id
1 'polypeptide(L)'
;MLKLLSSPHKSLTLNPYKRFLFLSRLLTQSLSNDPYDYDPPFSPASKPPKTQKKEAEPRKRTQRKDDPTQPLKSDLPFDFSYSYSETPSAEPISFRESPKFSPFGPGRLDRKWTGTAAPAQQEVDLNRLAEERKRVLGDPLTEEEVAELVERYRHSDCSRQINMGKGGVTHNMLDDIHNHWKRAEAVRIKCLGVPTLDMDNVCFHLEDKSGGAIIYRHINVLILYRGRNYDPNNRPVIPVMLWKPYPPIYPKLVKNVADGLTFEETKELRNEGLNSLPLMKLTRNGVYVNVVDRVKEAFKTEEVVRLDCTHVGTSDCKRIGAKLRDLAPCTPLLFKDEQIILWKGKQDQEQDFRCIDRS
;
A
#
# COMPACT_ATOMS: atom_id res chain seq x y z
N MET A 1 -67.77 8.98 -5.34
CA MET A 1 -67.75 9.13 -6.81
C MET A 1 -66.31 9.22 -7.28
N LEU A 2 -65.75 8.14 -7.82
CA LEU A 2 -64.42 8.11 -8.44
C LEU A 2 -64.62 7.67 -9.89
N LYS A 3 -64.24 8.53 -10.85
CA LYS A 3 -64.36 8.26 -12.28
C LYS A 3 -63.18 7.41 -12.75
N LEU A 4 -63.55 6.24 -13.27
CA LEU A 4 -62.80 5.37 -14.16
C LEU A 4 -62.44 6.09 -15.47
N LEU A 5 -61.23 5.87 -15.97
CA LEU A 5 -60.95 5.85 -17.41
C LEU A 5 -60.03 4.67 -17.73
N SER A 6 -60.46 3.88 -18.71
CA SER A 6 -59.97 2.55 -19.07
C SER A 6 -59.37 2.51 -20.48
N SER A 7 -58.29 1.72 -20.61
CA SER A 7 -57.92 0.86 -21.75
C SER A 7 -57.40 1.49 -23.07
N PRO A 8 -56.71 0.73 -23.97
CA PRO A 8 -56.51 -0.73 -23.98
C PRO A 8 -55.08 -1.27 -24.22
N HIS A 9 -54.92 -2.54 -23.85
CA HIS A 9 -53.85 -3.46 -24.23
C HIS A 9 -53.79 -3.72 -25.76
N LYS A 10 -52.57 -3.84 -26.29
CA LYS A 10 -52.29 -4.51 -27.58
C LYS A 10 -51.36 -5.69 -27.33
N SER A 11 -51.87 -6.89 -27.57
CA SER A 11 -51.12 -8.14 -27.70
C SER A 11 -50.53 -8.24 -29.10
N LEU A 12 -49.24 -8.58 -29.20
CA LEU A 12 -48.66 -9.09 -30.45
C LEU A 12 -47.91 -10.39 -30.18
N THR A 13 -48.28 -11.36 -31.00
CA THR A 13 -47.97 -12.79 -30.99
C THR A 13 -46.55 -13.10 -31.47
N LEU A 14 -45.98 -14.17 -30.90
CA LEU A 14 -44.70 -14.80 -31.25
C LEU A 14 -44.62 -15.25 -32.72
N ASN A 15 -43.46 -15.05 -33.35
CA ASN A 15 -43.09 -15.65 -34.63
C ASN A 15 -41.87 -16.59 -34.43
N PRO A 16 -41.96 -17.91 -34.70
CA PRO A 16 -40.97 -18.87 -34.26
C PRO A 16 -40.03 -19.33 -35.38
N TYR A 17 -39.21 -18.45 -35.99
CA TYR A 17 -38.06 -18.90 -36.79
C TYR A 17 -37.01 -17.80 -36.88
N LYS A 18 -36.02 -17.83 -35.97
CA LYS A 18 -34.66 -17.32 -36.20
C LYS A 18 -33.71 -17.89 -35.16
N ARG A 19 -32.92 -18.87 -35.59
CA ARG A 19 -31.73 -19.38 -34.90
C ARG A 19 -30.64 -18.32 -34.96
N PHE A 20 -30.19 -17.80 -33.83
CA PHE A 20 -28.84 -17.25 -33.69
C PHE A 20 -28.30 -17.57 -32.29
N LEU A 21 -27.61 -18.72 -32.25
CA LEU A 21 -26.40 -19.05 -31.50
C LEU A 21 -26.18 -18.31 -30.17
N PHE A 22 -26.72 -18.89 -29.10
CA PHE A 22 -26.19 -18.72 -27.75
C PHE A 22 -24.81 -19.38 -27.67
N LEU A 23 -23.75 -18.60 -27.53
CA LEU A 23 -22.47 -19.09 -27.02
C LEU A 23 -22.52 -19.03 -25.49
N SER A 24 -23.07 -20.09 -24.89
CA SER A 24 -22.85 -20.43 -23.51
C SER A 24 -21.39 -20.84 -23.33
N ARG A 25 -20.56 -19.98 -22.74
CA ARG A 25 -19.33 -20.44 -22.09
C ARG A 25 -19.64 -20.85 -20.67
N LEU A 26 -20.14 -22.08 -20.55
CA LEU A 26 -19.89 -22.91 -19.38
C LEU A 26 -18.41 -23.30 -19.44
N LEU A 27 -17.60 -22.81 -18.53
CA LEU A 27 -16.31 -23.41 -18.22
C LEU A 27 -16.31 -23.80 -16.75
N THR A 28 -16.40 -25.12 -16.63
CA THR A 28 -16.39 -25.97 -15.46
C THR A 28 -15.18 -25.67 -14.59
N GLN A 29 -15.41 -25.63 -13.27
CA GLN A 29 -14.36 -25.80 -12.28
C GLN A 29 -13.68 -27.15 -12.48
N SER A 30 -12.35 -27.16 -12.54
CA SER A 30 -11.54 -28.31 -12.09
C SER A 30 -10.43 -27.78 -11.20
N LEU A 31 -10.58 -28.04 -9.90
CA LEU A 31 -9.54 -27.90 -8.90
C LEU A 31 -8.48 -28.98 -9.15
N SER A 32 -7.22 -28.59 -9.36
CA SER A 32 -6.07 -29.47 -9.18
C SER A 32 -5.20 -28.89 -8.06
N ASN A 33 -5.30 -29.51 -6.89
CA ASN A 33 -4.33 -29.38 -5.81
C ASN A 33 -3.25 -30.44 -6.06
N ASP A 34 -2.05 -30.06 -6.47
CA ASP A 34 -0.86 -30.87 -6.21
C ASP A 34 0.39 -29.95 -6.08
N PRO A 35 1.26 -30.08 -5.05
CA PRO A 35 2.33 -29.13 -4.75
C PRO A 35 3.69 -29.40 -5.41
N TYR A 36 3.78 -30.27 -6.43
CA TYR A 36 5.04 -30.55 -7.11
C TYR A 36 4.84 -30.76 -8.61
N ASP A 37 4.96 -29.69 -9.39
CA ASP A 37 5.27 -29.84 -10.82
C ASP A 37 6.42 -28.90 -11.18
N TYR A 38 7.58 -29.52 -11.37
CA TYR A 38 8.90 -28.94 -11.54
C TYR A 38 9.28 -29.13 -13.01
N ASP A 39 9.23 -28.09 -13.82
CA ASP A 39 9.65 -28.17 -15.23
C ASP A 39 11.09 -27.63 -15.38
N PRO A 40 12.08 -28.46 -15.72
CA PRO A 40 13.48 -28.05 -15.85
C PRO A 40 13.77 -27.36 -17.20
N PRO A 41 14.80 -26.49 -17.27
CA PRO A 41 14.88 -25.46 -18.29
C PRO A 41 15.65 -25.92 -19.54
N PHE A 42 15.24 -26.98 -20.24
CA PHE A 42 15.76 -27.26 -21.59
C PHE A 42 14.75 -28.03 -22.44
N SER A 43 14.08 -27.33 -23.35
CA SER A 43 13.43 -27.95 -24.51
C SER A 43 13.59 -27.07 -25.76
N PRO A 44 13.82 -27.63 -26.95
CA PRO A 44 14.29 -26.87 -28.13
C PRO A 44 13.15 -26.10 -28.79
N ALA A 45 13.33 -24.79 -28.99
CA ALA A 45 12.35 -23.94 -29.66
C ALA A 45 12.24 -24.28 -31.17
N SER A 46 11.02 -24.60 -31.63
CA SER A 46 10.68 -24.71 -33.05
C SER A 46 10.63 -23.32 -33.69
N LYS A 47 11.33 -23.15 -34.82
CA LYS A 47 11.41 -21.87 -35.56
C LYS A 47 10.13 -21.63 -36.38
N PRO A 48 9.56 -20.41 -36.38
CA PRO A 48 8.55 -20.03 -37.37
C PRO A 48 9.17 -19.65 -38.74
N PRO A 49 8.41 -19.66 -39.84
CA PRO A 49 8.93 -19.52 -41.19
C PRO A 49 9.25 -18.06 -41.57
N LYS A 50 10.29 -17.89 -42.41
CA LYS A 50 10.75 -16.62 -42.98
C LYS A 50 9.74 -16.04 -43.96
N THR A 51 9.43 -14.74 -43.83
CA THR A 51 8.79 -13.94 -44.89
C THR A 51 9.68 -12.76 -45.27
N GLN A 52 9.73 -12.46 -46.56
CA GLN A 52 10.70 -11.59 -47.24
C GLN A 52 10.46 -10.09 -46.98
N LYS A 53 11.57 -9.34 -46.94
CA LYS A 53 11.64 -7.87 -46.80
C LYS A 53 11.11 -7.15 -48.04
N LYS A 54 10.37 -6.05 -47.85
CA LYS A 54 10.34 -4.91 -48.78
C LYS A 54 10.81 -3.67 -48.03
N GLU A 55 11.80 -2.99 -48.60
CA GLU A 55 12.41 -1.76 -48.09
C GLU A 55 11.47 -0.55 -48.29
N ALA A 56 11.40 0.31 -47.27
CA ALA A 56 10.92 1.68 -47.38
C ALA A 56 11.81 2.58 -46.50
N GLU A 57 12.20 3.73 -47.07
CA GLU A 57 13.22 4.67 -46.59
C GLU A 57 12.94 5.32 -45.21
N PRO A 58 13.99 5.80 -44.49
CA PRO A 58 13.86 6.25 -43.11
C PRO A 58 13.39 7.71 -43.01
N ARG A 59 12.20 7.93 -42.44
CA ARG A 59 11.85 9.23 -41.84
C ARG A 59 12.60 9.35 -40.50
N LYS A 60 13.55 10.29 -40.42
CA LYS A 60 14.24 10.67 -39.18
C LYS A 60 13.23 11.17 -38.12
N ARG A 61 12.83 10.29 -37.21
CA ARG A 61 12.40 10.66 -35.86
C ARG A 61 13.54 10.31 -34.93
N THR A 62 14.12 11.32 -34.29
CA THR A 62 15.08 11.20 -33.20
C THR A 62 14.41 10.56 -31.98
N GLN A 63 14.24 9.24 -32.01
CA GLN A 63 14.03 8.44 -30.82
C GLN A 63 15.41 8.09 -30.28
N ARG A 64 15.70 8.53 -29.04
CA ARG A 64 16.83 7.99 -28.28
C ARG A 64 16.63 6.47 -28.22
N LYS A 65 17.58 5.71 -28.75
CA LYS A 65 17.63 4.26 -28.56
C LYS A 65 17.96 4.04 -27.09
N ASP A 66 16.97 3.66 -26.29
CA ASP A 66 17.23 3.13 -24.95
C ASP A 66 17.96 1.80 -25.12
N ASP A 67 19.27 1.84 -24.86
CA ASP A 67 20.11 0.66 -24.76
C ASP A 67 19.70 -0.06 -23.46
N PRO A 68 19.17 -1.30 -23.50
CA PRO A 68 18.64 -1.99 -22.30
C PRO A 68 19.70 -2.31 -21.22
N THR A 69 20.95 -1.92 -21.48
CA THR A 69 22.14 -2.20 -20.68
C THR A 69 22.55 -1.05 -19.77
N GLN A 70 22.04 0.18 -19.98
CA GLN A 70 22.38 1.32 -19.13
C GLN A 70 21.32 1.56 -18.05
N PRO A 71 21.71 1.79 -16.78
CA PRO A 71 20.76 2.09 -15.72
C PRO A 71 20.02 3.39 -16.03
N LEU A 72 18.70 3.38 -15.80
CA LEU A 72 17.85 4.54 -16.01
C LEU A 72 18.22 5.60 -14.96
N LYS A 73 18.74 6.75 -15.41
CA LYS A 73 19.09 7.84 -14.50
C LYS A 73 17.85 8.45 -13.87
N SER A 74 17.87 8.60 -12.55
CA SER A 74 16.76 9.18 -11.78
C SER A 74 17.24 10.26 -10.84
N ASP A 75 16.76 11.48 -11.08
CA ASP A 75 17.06 12.68 -10.30
C ASP A 75 16.11 12.86 -9.09
N LEU A 76 15.42 11.80 -8.68
CA LEU A 76 14.46 11.85 -7.58
C LEU A 76 15.14 12.21 -6.24
N PRO A 77 14.59 13.16 -5.46
CA PRO A 77 15.29 13.75 -4.33
C PRO A 77 15.10 12.95 -3.02
N PHE A 78 15.02 11.63 -3.10
CA PHE A 78 14.82 10.79 -1.93
C PHE A 78 15.42 9.41 -2.14
N ASP A 79 15.64 8.71 -1.04
CA ASP A 79 16.18 7.37 -1.02
C ASP A 79 15.21 6.38 -1.66
N PHE A 80 15.74 5.47 -2.47
CA PHE A 80 14.94 4.41 -3.08
C PHE A 80 14.83 3.24 -2.13
N SER A 81 13.65 3.02 -1.54
CA SER A 81 13.36 1.86 -0.69
C SER A 81 12.19 1.07 -1.27
N TYR A 82 12.05 -0.21 -0.88
CA TYR A 82 10.90 -1.02 -1.33
C TYR A 82 9.56 -0.43 -0.86
N SER A 83 9.51 0.06 0.36
CA SER A 83 8.35 0.68 0.99
C SER A 83 8.77 1.94 1.73
N TYR A 84 7.97 2.99 1.60
CA TYR A 84 8.13 4.26 2.31
C TYR A 84 7.33 4.29 3.61
N SER A 85 6.11 3.75 3.61
CA SER A 85 5.21 3.81 4.77
C SER A 85 5.32 2.62 5.74
N GLU A 86 5.88 1.48 5.33
CA GLU A 86 5.93 0.25 6.15
C GLU A 86 7.33 -0.12 6.64
N THR A 87 8.13 0.90 6.96
CA THR A 87 9.45 0.73 7.56
C THR A 87 9.34 0.83 9.08
N PRO A 88 9.70 -0.21 9.84
CA PRO A 88 9.68 -0.15 11.30
C PRO A 88 10.61 0.95 11.83
N SER A 89 10.17 1.62 12.89
CA SER A 89 10.95 2.67 13.58
C SER A 89 12.22 2.13 14.25
N ALA A 90 12.24 0.84 14.60
CA ALA A 90 13.38 0.19 15.22
C ALA A 90 14.46 -0.15 14.18
N GLU A 91 15.72 0.06 14.52
CA GLU A 91 16.83 -0.32 13.64
C GLU A 91 16.97 -1.85 13.53
N PRO A 92 17.29 -2.38 12.34
CA PRO A 92 17.55 -3.80 12.17
C PRO A 92 18.89 -4.19 12.82
N ILE A 93 18.90 -5.31 13.55
CA ILE A 93 20.11 -5.90 14.15
C ILE A 93 21.02 -6.46 13.05
N SER A 94 20.43 -7.13 12.08
CA SER A 94 21.16 -7.80 11.00
C SER A 94 20.25 -8.07 9.81
N PHE A 95 20.86 -8.52 8.71
CA PHE A 95 20.17 -8.95 7.51
C PHE A 95 20.33 -10.45 7.33
N ARG A 96 19.27 -11.13 6.86
CA ARG A 96 19.26 -12.60 6.65
C ARG A 96 20.34 -13.06 5.68
N GLU A 97 20.76 -12.20 4.76
CA GLU A 97 21.92 -12.38 3.88
C GLU A 97 22.81 -11.14 3.98
N SER A 98 24.13 -11.32 3.85
CA SER A 98 25.05 -10.19 3.86
C SER A 98 24.75 -9.27 2.66
N PRO A 99 24.69 -7.93 2.83
CA PRO A 99 24.32 -6.99 1.76
C PRO A 99 25.24 -7.05 0.52
N LYS A 100 26.37 -7.76 0.63
CA LYS A 100 27.35 -8.00 -0.44
C LYS A 100 26.97 -9.11 -1.43
N PHE A 101 25.98 -9.96 -1.12
CA PHE A 101 25.75 -11.21 -1.86
C PHE A 101 24.41 -11.30 -2.59
N SER A 102 23.77 -10.18 -2.93
CA SER A 102 22.83 -10.21 -4.05
C SER A 102 23.59 -9.94 -5.34
N PRO A 103 24.00 -10.96 -6.13
CA PRO A 103 24.61 -10.75 -7.44
C PRO A 103 23.65 -10.07 -8.43
N PHE A 104 22.38 -9.91 -8.04
CA PHE A 104 21.31 -9.26 -8.79
C PHE A 104 20.78 -7.99 -8.11
N GLY A 105 21.53 -7.42 -7.15
CA GLY A 105 21.25 -6.07 -6.65
C GLY A 105 21.00 -5.13 -7.84
N PRO A 106 20.13 -4.12 -7.73
CA PRO A 106 19.55 -3.38 -8.85
C PRO A 106 20.51 -3.12 -10.01
N GLY A 107 20.64 -4.04 -10.96
CA GLY A 107 21.57 -3.87 -12.08
C GLY A 107 21.15 -2.70 -13.00
N ARG A 108 19.97 -2.12 -12.73
CA ARG A 108 19.32 -1.06 -13.48
C ARG A 108 19.14 0.24 -12.69
N LEU A 109 19.57 0.33 -11.43
CA LEU A 109 19.62 1.61 -10.73
C LEU A 109 20.95 2.29 -10.98
N ASP A 110 20.89 3.61 -11.11
CA ASP A 110 22.03 4.52 -11.21
C ASP A 110 22.65 4.85 -9.83
N ARG A 111 22.12 4.26 -8.76
CA ARG A 111 22.53 4.48 -7.36
C ARG A 111 23.11 3.23 -6.72
N LYS A 112 24.02 3.43 -5.78
CA LYS A 112 24.64 2.35 -5.01
C LYS A 112 23.63 1.80 -4.00
N TRP A 113 23.36 0.50 -4.08
CA TRP A 113 22.43 -0.18 -3.19
C TRP A 113 23.11 -0.55 -1.86
N THR A 114 22.46 -0.24 -0.73
CA THR A 114 22.96 -0.54 0.62
C THR A 114 22.47 -1.88 1.17
N GLY A 115 21.58 -2.57 0.45
CA GLY A 115 20.92 -3.79 0.90
C GLY A 115 19.41 -3.59 1.12
N THR A 116 19.02 -2.41 1.63
CA THR A 116 17.63 -2.02 1.89
C THR A 116 17.17 -0.80 1.10
N ALA A 117 18.10 0.11 0.78
CA ALA A 117 17.80 1.33 0.07
C ALA A 117 18.91 1.73 -0.93
N ALA A 118 18.59 2.65 -1.84
CA ALA A 118 19.55 3.33 -2.70
C ALA A 118 19.51 4.83 -2.37
N PRO A 119 20.46 5.34 -1.56
CA PRO A 119 20.45 6.72 -1.09
C PRO A 119 20.52 7.75 -2.22
N ALA A 120 19.88 8.90 -2.03
CA ALA A 120 20.04 10.04 -2.93
C ALA A 120 21.50 10.52 -2.95
N GLN A 121 22.02 10.87 -4.13
CA GLN A 121 23.43 11.24 -4.31
C GLN A 121 23.72 12.72 -4.02
N GLN A 122 22.70 13.57 -4.04
CA GLN A 122 22.81 15.02 -3.86
C GLN A 122 21.99 15.47 -2.66
N GLU A 123 22.50 16.46 -1.93
CA GLU A 123 21.71 17.17 -0.94
C GLU A 123 20.52 17.86 -1.61
N VAL A 124 19.38 17.72 -0.97
CA VAL A 124 18.10 18.12 -1.53
C VAL A 124 17.71 19.47 -0.96
N ASP A 125 17.55 20.46 -1.83
CA ASP A 125 16.96 21.74 -1.46
C ASP A 125 15.44 21.58 -1.29
N LEU A 126 15.01 21.45 -0.04
CA LEU A 126 13.60 21.27 0.34
C LEU A 126 12.72 22.44 -0.10
N ASN A 127 13.25 23.67 -0.10
CA ASN A 127 12.48 24.85 -0.49
C ASN A 127 12.19 24.81 -1.98
N ARG A 128 13.20 24.50 -2.79
CA ARG A 128 13.06 24.33 -4.23
C ARG A 128 12.05 23.23 -4.58
N LEU A 129 12.09 22.09 -3.88
CA LEU A 129 11.12 21.03 -4.11
C LEU A 129 9.69 21.45 -3.75
N ALA A 130 9.52 22.17 -2.65
CA ALA A 130 8.22 22.68 -2.25
C ALA A 130 7.66 23.69 -3.28
N GLU A 131 8.52 24.55 -3.82
CA GLU A 131 8.16 25.46 -4.91
C GLU A 131 7.78 24.73 -6.20
N GLU A 132 8.57 23.73 -6.61
CA GLU A 132 8.28 22.88 -7.77
C GLU A 132 6.95 22.13 -7.59
N ARG A 133 6.71 21.56 -6.40
CA ARG A 133 5.44 20.91 -6.06
C ARG A 133 4.27 21.89 -6.12
N LYS A 134 4.41 23.09 -5.54
CA LYS A 134 3.37 24.14 -5.59
C LYS A 134 3.09 24.57 -7.03
N ARG A 135 4.12 24.68 -7.88
CA ARG A 135 3.98 24.99 -9.30
C ARG A 135 3.19 23.93 -10.06
N VAL A 136 3.46 22.65 -9.81
CA VAL A 136 2.74 21.52 -10.45
C VAL A 136 1.30 21.41 -9.96
N LEU A 137 1.07 21.56 -8.65
CA LEU A 137 -0.28 21.53 -8.08
C LEU A 137 -1.12 22.71 -8.58
N GLY A 138 -0.52 23.90 -8.70
CA GLY A 138 -1.19 25.11 -9.13
C GLY A 138 -2.10 25.69 -8.04
N ASP A 139 -3.10 26.47 -8.45
CA ASP A 139 -4.06 27.05 -7.52
C ASP A 139 -4.88 25.96 -6.82
N PRO A 140 -5.22 26.13 -5.53
CA PRO A 140 -6.08 25.21 -4.82
C PRO A 140 -7.38 24.93 -5.59
N LEU A 141 -7.86 23.70 -5.50
CA LEU A 141 -9.17 23.34 -6.02
C LEU A 141 -10.24 23.95 -5.12
N THR A 142 -11.29 24.48 -5.73
CA THR A 142 -12.52 24.88 -5.03
C THR A 142 -13.24 23.64 -4.50
N GLU A 143 -14.07 23.80 -3.47
CA GLU A 143 -14.84 22.68 -2.90
C GLU A 143 -15.74 22.01 -3.93
N GLU A 144 -16.29 22.79 -4.87
CA GLU A 144 -17.12 22.33 -5.98
C GLU A 144 -16.31 21.43 -6.94
N GLU A 145 -15.13 21.89 -7.39
CA GLU A 145 -14.22 21.09 -8.23
C GLU A 145 -13.79 19.80 -7.52
N VAL A 146 -13.50 19.87 -6.21
CA VAL A 146 -13.17 18.69 -5.41
C VAL A 146 -14.36 17.72 -5.40
N ALA A 147 -15.57 18.19 -5.12
CA ALA A 147 -16.76 17.35 -5.08
C ALA A 147 -17.02 16.65 -6.43
N GLU A 148 -16.86 17.35 -7.55
CA GLU A 148 -17.00 16.77 -8.89
C GLU A 148 -15.96 15.68 -9.17
N LEU A 149 -14.69 15.94 -8.82
CA LEU A 149 -13.63 14.94 -8.96
C LEU A 149 -13.89 13.73 -8.07
N VAL A 150 -14.31 13.96 -6.83
CA VAL A 150 -14.62 12.89 -5.88
C VAL A 150 -15.78 12.05 -6.39
N GLU A 151 -16.86 12.65 -6.88
CA GLU A 151 -17.99 11.90 -7.45
C GLU A 151 -17.55 11.01 -8.62
N ARG A 152 -16.70 11.55 -9.50
CA ARG A 152 -16.20 10.85 -10.69
C ARG A 152 -15.31 9.66 -10.35
N TYR A 153 -14.55 9.73 -9.25
CA TYR A 153 -13.51 8.75 -8.92
C TYR A 153 -13.79 7.92 -7.66
N ARG A 154 -14.83 8.20 -6.86
CA ARG A 154 -15.11 7.48 -5.60
C ARG A 154 -15.63 6.06 -5.81
N HIS A 155 -16.43 5.86 -6.86
CA HIS A 155 -17.13 4.61 -7.10
C HIS A 155 -16.17 3.48 -7.52
N SER A 156 -16.50 2.25 -7.13
CA SER A 156 -15.62 1.08 -7.29
C SER A 156 -15.54 0.54 -8.73
N ASP A 157 -16.46 0.95 -9.59
CA ASP A 157 -16.48 0.70 -11.03
C ASP A 157 -15.47 1.57 -11.80
N CYS A 158 -14.83 2.53 -11.13
CA CYS A 158 -13.74 3.29 -11.69
C CYS A 158 -12.60 2.36 -12.11
N SER A 159 -12.33 2.29 -13.42
CA SER A 159 -11.21 1.54 -14.02
C SER A 159 -9.83 2.06 -13.61
N ARG A 160 -9.76 3.12 -12.80
CA ARG A 160 -8.53 3.82 -12.39
C ARG A 160 -8.27 3.64 -10.89
N GLN A 161 -8.42 2.41 -10.42
CA GLN A 161 -8.15 2.02 -9.04
C GLN A 161 -6.79 1.33 -8.91
N ILE A 162 -5.98 1.80 -7.96
CA ILE A 162 -4.76 1.13 -7.48
C ILE A 162 -5.06 0.49 -6.13
N ASN A 163 -4.65 -0.78 -5.94
CA ASN A 163 -4.76 -1.47 -4.66
C ASN A 163 -3.41 -1.43 -3.95
N MET A 164 -3.36 -0.79 -2.78
CA MET A 164 -2.19 -0.76 -1.92
C MET A 164 -2.33 -1.85 -0.86
N GLY A 165 -1.42 -2.83 -0.87
CA GLY A 165 -1.45 -3.97 0.04
C GLY A 165 -0.48 -3.84 1.23
N LYS A 166 -0.04 -4.98 1.76
CA LYS A 166 0.85 -5.12 2.94
C LYS A 166 2.20 -4.38 2.83
N GLY A 167 2.59 -3.97 1.62
CA GLY A 167 3.80 -3.19 1.38
C GLY A 167 3.60 -1.68 1.58
N GLY A 168 2.38 -1.20 1.81
CA GLY A 168 2.06 0.21 1.89
C GLY A 168 2.47 0.98 0.64
N VAL A 169 2.95 2.21 0.80
CA VAL A 169 3.43 3.04 -0.31
C VAL A 169 4.76 2.49 -0.80
N THR A 170 4.74 1.73 -1.90
CA THR A 170 5.94 1.11 -2.48
C THR A 170 6.55 1.98 -3.59
N HIS A 171 7.83 1.77 -3.90
CA HIS A 171 8.50 2.49 -5.00
C HIS A 171 7.78 2.33 -6.33
N ASN A 172 7.41 1.10 -6.69
CA ASN A 172 6.75 0.82 -7.97
C ASN A 172 5.34 1.41 -8.04
N MET A 173 4.66 1.56 -6.90
CA MET A 173 3.35 2.21 -6.86
C MET A 173 3.42 3.66 -7.35
N LEU A 174 4.56 4.34 -7.19
CA LEU A 174 4.75 5.70 -7.70
C LEU A 174 4.68 5.73 -9.24
N ASP A 175 5.36 4.81 -9.94
CA ASP A 175 5.25 4.76 -11.41
C ASP A 175 3.83 4.39 -11.84
N ASP A 176 3.14 3.49 -11.11
CA ASP A 176 1.73 3.17 -11.36
C ASP A 176 0.83 4.42 -11.26
N ILE A 177 1.03 5.25 -10.24
CA ILE A 177 0.31 6.52 -10.06
C ILE A 177 0.57 7.45 -11.26
N HIS A 178 1.84 7.68 -11.60
CA HIS A 178 2.20 8.54 -12.73
C HIS A 178 1.72 7.99 -14.08
N ASN A 179 1.59 6.67 -14.22
CA ASN A 179 1.02 6.02 -15.40
C ASN A 179 -0.50 6.27 -15.50
N HIS A 180 -1.23 6.22 -14.38
CA HIS A 180 -2.65 6.58 -14.35
C HIS A 180 -2.88 8.05 -14.68
N TRP A 181 -2.04 8.94 -14.16
CA TRP A 181 -2.13 10.39 -14.40
C TRP A 181 -1.88 10.80 -15.86
N LYS A 182 -1.41 9.91 -16.74
CA LYS A 182 -1.37 10.15 -18.19
C LYS A 182 -2.77 10.25 -18.81
N ARG A 183 -3.75 9.58 -18.21
CA ARG A 183 -5.11 9.39 -18.78
C ARG A 183 -6.23 9.85 -17.83
N ALA A 184 -5.87 10.38 -16.67
CA ALA A 184 -6.78 10.75 -15.61
C ALA A 184 -6.20 11.90 -14.79
N GLU A 185 -7.07 12.70 -14.19
CA GLU A 185 -6.68 13.82 -13.34
C GLU A 185 -6.40 13.35 -11.90
N ALA A 186 -7.09 12.30 -11.47
CA ALA A 186 -6.92 11.69 -10.17
C ALA A 186 -6.91 10.15 -10.26
N VAL A 187 -6.40 9.52 -9.21
CA VAL A 187 -6.37 8.07 -9.06
C VAL A 187 -7.04 7.66 -7.74
N ARG A 188 -7.86 6.61 -7.79
CA ARG A 188 -8.48 6.02 -6.61
C ARG A 188 -7.52 5.00 -6.02
N ILE A 189 -7.16 5.14 -4.75
CA ILE A 189 -6.26 4.21 -4.07
C ILE A 189 -7.05 3.51 -2.97
N LYS A 190 -7.12 2.18 -3.04
CA LYS A 190 -7.73 1.35 -1.99
C LYS A 190 -6.63 0.73 -1.14
N CYS A 191 -6.56 1.12 0.12
CA CYS A 191 -5.57 0.68 1.10
C CYS A 191 -6.07 -0.58 1.82
N LEU A 192 -5.19 -1.57 1.99
CA LEU A 192 -5.49 -2.85 2.61
C LEU A 192 -4.32 -3.35 3.45
N GLY A 193 -4.64 -4.06 4.53
CA GLY A 193 -3.72 -4.65 5.49
C GLY A 193 -3.20 -3.66 6.53
N VAL A 194 -2.02 -3.98 7.06
CA VAL A 194 -1.32 -3.22 8.12
C VAL A 194 -1.19 -1.71 7.88
N PRO A 195 -0.97 -1.20 6.64
CA PRO A 195 -0.89 0.24 6.42
C PRO A 195 -2.12 1.02 6.86
N THR A 196 -3.30 0.38 6.87
CA THR A 196 -4.55 1.03 7.26
C THR A 196 -4.64 1.40 8.74
N LEU A 197 -3.72 0.92 9.59
CA LEU A 197 -3.56 1.38 10.98
C LEU A 197 -3.10 2.84 11.07
N ASP A 198 -2.38 3.32 10.05
CA ASP A 198 -1.76 4.63 10.03
C ASP A 198 -1.95 5.27 8.66
N MET A 199 -3.20 5.70 8.44
CA MET A 199 -3.57 6.36 7.19
C MET A 199 -2.91 7.73 7.04
N ASP A 200 -2.50 8.38 8.13
CA ASP A 200 -1.81 9.67 8.08
C ASP A 200 -0.41 9.51 7.49
N ASN A 201 0.35 8.50 7.94
CA ASN A 201 1.66 8.19 7.36
C ASN A 201 1.56 7.74 5.89
N VAL A 202 0.52 6.98 5.53
CA VAL A 202 0.23 6.65 4.13
C VAL A 202 -0.03 7.91 3.31
N CYS A 203 -0.88 8.81 3.82
CA CYS A 203 -1.22 10.06 3.14
C CYS A 203 0.03 10.92 2.91
N PHE A 204 0.81 11.11 3.98
CA PHE A 204 2.08 11.82 3.95
C PHE A 204 3.01 11.29 2.86
N HIS A 205 3.26 9.98 2.83
CA HIS A 205 4.17 9.40 1.84
C HIS A 205 3.65 9.42 0.41
N LEU A 206 2.34 9.25 0.19
CA LEU A 206 1.77 9.39 -1.15
C LEU A 206 1.98 10.81 -1.67
N GLU A 207 1.68 11.81 -0.85
CA GLU A 207 1.84 13.23 -1.19
C GLU A 207 3.30 13.64 -1.38
N ASP A 208 4.17 13.25 -0.44
CA ASP A 208 5.60 13.55 -0.44
C ASP A 208 6.33 12.91 -1.64
N LYS A 209 6.06 11.63 -1.93
CA LYS A 209 6.81 10.88 -2.95
C LYS A 209 6.25 11.02 -4.36
N SER A 210 4.95 11.24 -4.52
CA SER A 210 4.34 11.45 -5.85
C SER A 210 4.23 12.92 -6.25
N GLY A 211 4.32 13.84 -5.29
CA GLY A 211 4.06 15.27 -5.50
C GLY A 211 2.58 15.63 -5.66
N GLY A 212 1.67 14.65 -5.65
CA GLY A 212 0.23 14.85 -5.73
C GLY A 212 -0.39 15.43 -4.44
N ALA A 213 -1.70 15.60 -4.47
CA ALA A 213 -2.49 16.08 -3.33
C ALA A 213 -3.68 15.14 -3.09
N ILE A 214 -3.94 14.77 -1.84
CA ILE A 214 -5.09 13.94 -1.48
C ILE A 214 -6.30 14.86 -1.34
N ILE A 215 -7.29 14.64 -2.21
CA ILE A 215 -8.53 15.46 -2.24
C ILE A 215 -9.70 14.77 -1.57
N TYR A 216 -9.57 13.49 -1.24
CA TYR A 216 -10.59 12.72 -0.53
C TYR A 216 -9.99 11.57 0.24
N ARG A 217 -10.49 11.39 1.46
CA ARG A 217 -10.14 10.30 2.35
C ARG A 217 -11.41 9.78 3.03
N HIS A 218 -11.67 8.49 2.86
CA HIS A 218 -12.75 7.82 3.56
C HIS A 218 -12.36 6.38 3.91
N ILE A 219 -12.23 6.12 5.21
CA ILE A 219 -11.79 4.84 5.78
C ILE A 219 -10.46 4.40 5.15
N ASN A 220 -10.50 3.52 4.14
CA ASN A 220 -9.35 2.95 3.47
C ASN A 220 -9.29 3.31 1.97
N VAL A 221 -10.10 4.26 1.52
CA VAL A 221 -10.12 4.75 0.14
C VAL A 221 -9.60 6.19 0.13
N LEU A 222 -8.63 6.44 -0.73
CA LEU A 222 -8.05 7.76 -1.00
C LEU A 222 -8.27 8.12 -2.46
N ILE A 223 -8.41 9.42 -2.75
CA ILE A 223 -8.32 9.95 -4.12
C ILE A 223 -7.15 10.91 -4.16
N LEU A 224 -6.16 10.58 -4.99
CA LEU A 224 -4.93 11.33 -5.15
C LEU A 224 -4.95 12.08 -6.50
N TYR A 225 -4.93 13.40 -6.41
CA TYR A 225 -4.94 14.34 -7.53
C TYR A 225 -3.52 14.71 -7.96
N ARG A 226 -3.31 14.80 -9.28
CA ARG A 226 -1.99 15.04 -9.88
C ARG A 226 -1.51 16.50 -9.84
N GLY A 227 -2.43 17.46 -9.66
CA GLY A 227 -2.18 18.89 -9.84
C GLY A 227 -2.74 19.46 -11.15
N ARG A 228 -3.01 20.77 -11.17
CA ARG A 228 -3.55 21.48 -12.36
C ARG A 228 -2.55 21.52 -13.50
N ASN A 229 -1.26 21.68 -13.18
CA ASN A 229 -0.18 21.93 -14.14
C ASN A 229 0.69 20.68 -14.37
N TYR A 230 0.16 19.48 -14.09
CA TYR A 230 0.88 18.23 -14.32
C TYR A 230 1.10 17.98 -15.82
N ASP A 231 2.37 17.91 -16.23
CA ASP A 231 2.76 17.52 -17.59
C ASP A 231 3.20 16.04 -17.64
N PRO A 232 2.45 15.15 -18.32
CA PRO A 232 2.84 13.76 -18.47
C PRO A 232 4.18 13.54 -19.20
N ASN A 233 4.63 14.51 -20.01
CA ASN A 233 5.89 14.40 -20.77
C ASN A 233 7.11 14.73 -19.89
N ASN A 234 6.93 15.61 -18.91
CA ASN A 234 7.98 16.03 -17.96
C ASN A 234 7.82 15.35 -16.59
N ARG A 235 7.21 14.16 -16.55
CA ARG A 235 7.03 13.40 -15.31
C ARG A 235 8.37 12.87 -14.79
N PRO A 236 8.53 12.68 -13.47
CA PRO A 236 9.74 12.10 -12.92
C PRO A 236 9.98 10.67 -13.44
N VAL A 237 11.25 10.35 -13.62
CA VAL A 237 11.69 9.02 -14.03
C VAL A 237 11.84 8.15 -12.79
N ILE A 238 10.90 7.23 -12.58
CA ILE A 238 10.88 6.31 -11.44
C ILE A 238 11.37 4.94 -11.91
N PRO A 239 12.61 4.52 -11.57
CA PRO A 239 13.14 3.25 -12.02
C PRO A 239 12.46 2.08 -11.30
N VAL A 240 11.87 1.16 -12.06
CA VAL A 240 11.13 0.03 -11.49
C VAL A 240 12.06 -0.89 -10.69
N MET A 241 11.70 -1.15 -9.44
CA MET A 241 12.34 -2.17 -8.62
C MET A 241 11.79 -3.56 -8.95
N LEU A 242 12.63 -4.43 -9.50
CA LEU A 242 12.24 -5.79 -9.89
C LEU A 242 12.45 -6.83 -8.79
N TRP A 243 12.97 -6.42 -7.63
CA TRP A 243 13.22 -7.28 -6.49
C TRP A 243 12.58 -6.69 -5.23
N LYS A 244 12.35 -7.57 -4.25
CA LYS A 244 11.98 -7.19 -2.89
C LYS A 244 13.15 -7.52 -1.98
N PRO A 245 13.67 -6.57 -1.18
CA PRO A 245 14.75 -6.86 -0.25
C PRO A 245 14.30 -7.90 0.78
N TYR A 246 15.23 -8.75 1.20
CA TYR A 246 14.95 -9.70 2.26
C TYR A 246 14.54 -8.98 3.54
N PRO A 247 13.58 -9.52 4.31
CA PRO A 247 13.16 -8.91 5.56
C PRO A 247 14.35 -8.76 6.53
N PRO A 248 14.63 -7.53 7.01
CA PRO A 248 15.63 -7.33 8.05
C PRO A 248 15.26 -8.06 9.33
N ILE A 249 16.27 -8.37 10.14
CA ILE A 249 16.09 -8.99 11.45
C ILE A 249 16.01 -7.86 12.48
N TYR A 250 14.83 -7.66 13.05
CA TYR A 250 14.59 -6.68 14.09
C TYR A 250 14.75 -7.29 15.49
N PRO A 251 14.97 -6.47 16.53
CA PRO A 251 14.87 -6.90 17.92
C PRO A 251 13.54 -7.59 18.21
N LYS A 252 13.53 -8.49 19.19
CA LYS A 252 12.30 -9.16 19.63
C LYS A 252 11.29 -8.11 20.10
N LEU A 253 10.11 -8.11 19.48
CA LEU A 253 9.01 -7.20 19.83
C LEU A 253 8.48 -7.44 21.24
N VAL A 254 8.47 -8.70 21.68
CA VAL A 254 8.06 -9.11 23.04
C VAL A 254 9.30 -9.52 23.83
N LYS A 255 9.50 -8.87 24.96
CA LYS A 255 10.52 -9.22 25.95
C LYS A 255 9.98 -10.30 26.90
N ASN A 256 10.87 -11.10 27.50
CA ASN A 256 10.47 -12.10 28.49
C ASN A 256 9.83 -11.45 29.73
N VAL A 257 10.44 -10.35 30.18
CA VAL A 257 9.93 -9.45 31.22
C VAL A 257 9.70 -8.10 30.53
N ALA A 258 8.50 -7.54 30.69
CA ALA A 258 8.19 -6.23 30.14
C ALA A 258 8.92 -5.13 30.94
N ASP A 259 9.26 -4.04 30.28
CA ASP A 259 10.02 -2.96 30.91
C ASP A 259 9.23 -2.38 32.10
N GLY A 260 9.90 -2.25 33.25
CA GLY A 260 9.30 -1.72 34.47
C GLY A 260 8.43 -2.71 35.27
N LEU A 261 8.33 -3.98 34.86
CA LEU A 261 7.58 -5.02 35.58
C LEU A 261 8.50 -6.13 36.11
N THR A 262 8.06 -6.84 37.15
CA THR A 262 8.69 -8.10 37.57
C THR A 262 8.28 -9.26 36.65
N PHE A 263 8.94 -10.39 36.80
CA PHE A 263 8.58 -11.60 36.07
C PHE A 263 7.19 -12.11 36.47
N GLU A 264 6.82 -12.07 37.75
CA GLU A 264 5.49 -12.47 38.22
C GLU A 264 4.41 -11.55 37.64
N GLU A 265 4.56 -10.23 37.75
CA GLU A 265 3.60 -9.25 37.24
C GLU A 265 3.39 -9.41 35.72
N THR A 266 4.48 -9.58 34.96
CA THR A 266 4.40 -9.80 33.51
C THR A 266 3.61 -11.08 33.20
N LYS A 267 3.78 -12.15 34.00
CA LYS A 267 3.07 -13.41 33.82
C LYS A 267 1.58 -13.27 34.18
N GLU A 268 1.27 -12.53 35.22
CA GLU A 268 -0.11 -12.22 35.63
C GLU A 268 -0.84 -11.46 34.54
N LEU A 269 -0.28 -10.36 34.02
CA LEU A 269 -0.89 -9.57 32.93
C LEU A 269 -1.07 -10.39 31.64
N ARG A 270 -0.13 -11.29 31.33
CA ARG A 270 -0.29 -12.21 30.19
C ARG A 270 -1.48 -13.15 30.39
N ASN A 271 -1.64 -13.70 31.60
CA ASN A 271 -2.74 -14.61 31.91
C ASN A 271 -4.08 -13.87 31.94
N GLU A 272 -4.13 -12.69 32.56
CA GLU A 272 -5.30 -11.81 32.55
C GLU A 272 -5.71 -11.47 31.13
N GLY A 273 -4.76 -11.02 30.30
CA GLY A 273 -5.01 -10.70 28.89
C GLY A 273 -5.56 -11.88 28.10
N LEU A 274 -5.02 -13.10 28.30
CA LEU A 274 -5.52 -14.30 27.62
C LEU A 274 -6.96 -14.67 28.02
N ASN A 275 -7.32 -14.41 29.29
CA ASN A 275 -8.65 -14.70 29.84
C ASN A 275 -9.67 -13.57 29.63
N SER A 276 -9.19 -12.34 29.35
CA SER A 276 -10.03 -11.17 29.06
C SER A 276 -10.85 -11.34 27.78
N LEU A 277 -11.98 -10.65 27.64
CA LEU A 277 -12.73 -10.64 26.38
C LEU A 277 -11.93 -9.89 25.29
N PRO A 278 -11.96 -10.35 24.02
CA PRO A 278 -11.24 -9.65 22.97
C PRO A 278 -11.94 -8.31 22.71
N LEU A 279 -11.19 -7.21 22.77
CA LEU A 279 -11.69 -5.86 22.47
C LEU A 279 -12.34 -5.82 21.08
N MET A 280 -11.70 -6.47 20.11
CA MET A 280 -12.21 -6.59 18.75
C MET A 280 -11.57 -7.76 18.00
N LYS A 281 -12.22 -8.13 16.90
CA LYS A 281 -11.73 -9.09 15.93
C LYS A 281 -11.30 -8.40 14.64
N LEU A 282 -10.06 -8.62 14.25
CA LEU A 282 -9.51 -8.13 12.99
C LEU A 282 -9.92 -9.08 11.84
N THR A 283 -10.53 -8.51 10.82
CA THR A 283 -11.07 -9.27 9.69
C THR A 283 -10.02 -9.48 8.59
N ARG A 284 -10.25 -10.48 7.75
CA ARG A 284 -9.44 -10.77 6.54
C ARG A 284 -9.49 -9.65 5.50
N ASN A 285 -10.48 -8.74 5.60
CA ASN A 285 -10.64 -7.62 4.67
C ASN A 285 -9.48 -6.61 4.76
N GLY A 286 -8.67 -6.66 5.83
CA GLY A 286 -7.48 -5.83 5.95
C GLY A 286 -7.77 -4.35 6.18
N VAL A 287 -8.91 -4.00 6.78
CA VAL A 287 -9.25 -2.61 7.09
C VAL A 287 -9.18 -2.43 8.61
N TYR A 288 -8.15 -1.74 9.08
CA TYR A 288 -7.77 -1.61 10.49
C TYR A 288 -7.76 -0.16 10.99
N VAL A 289 -8.44 0.75 10.30
CA VAL A 289 -8.42 2.21 10.57
C VAL A 289 -8.79 2.55 12.02
N ASN A 290 -9.79 1.88 12.57
CA ASN A 290 -10.31 2.21 13.91
C ASN A 290 -9.61 1.44 15.05
N VAL A 291 -8.60 0.62 14.75
CA VAL A 291 -7.96 -0.23 15.76
C VAL A 291 -7.20 0.62 16.77
N VAL A 292 -6.42 1.60 16.30
CA VAL A 292 -5.61 2.47 17.15
C VAL A 292 -6.49 3.24 18.13
N ASP A 293 -7.56 3.88 17.64
CA ASP A 293 -8.46 4.67 18.48
C ASP A 293 -9.19 3.80 19.50
N ARG A 294 -9.64 2.61 19.10
CA ARG A 294 -10.30 1.68 20.03
C ARG A 294 -9.35 1.14 21.09
N VAL A 295 -8.08 0.90 20.76
CA VAL A 295 -7.05 0.51 21.73
C VAL A 295 -6.75 1.66 22.70
N LYS A 296 -6.59 2.89 22.20
CA LYS A 296 -6.41 4.09 23.04
C LYS A 296 -7.58 4.30 23.99
N GLU A 297 -8.81 4.12 23.51
CA GLU A 297 -10.01 4.25 24.32
C GLU A 297 -10.08 3.17 25.41
N ALA A 298 -9.81 1.90 25.04
CA ALA A 298 -9.80 0.80 25.99
C ALA A 298 -8.76 1.01 27.11
N PHE A 299 -7.59 1.56 26.79
CA PHE A 299 -6.55 1.88 27.79
C PHE A 299 -6.91 3.01 28.77
N LYS A 300 -8.06 3.68 28.60
CA LYS A 300 -8.59 4.58 29.62
C LYS A 300 -9.18 3.83 30.82
N THR A 301 -9.70 2.62 30.59
CA THR A 301 -10.40 1.83 31.61
C THR A 301 -9.70 0.51 31.94
N GLU A 302 -9.03 -0.09 30.97
CA GLU A 302 -8.37 -1.40 31.09
C GLU A 302 -6.84 -1.23 31.04
N GLU A 303 -6.10 -2.00 31.83
CA GLU A 303 -4.63 -1.99 31.76
C GLU A 303 -4.08 -2.91 30.67
N VAL A 304 -4.83 -3.98 30.36
CA VAL A 304 -4.48 -5.00 29.39
C VAL A 304 -5.61 -5.16 28.38
N VAL A 305 -5.26 -5.17 27.11
CA VAL A 305 -6.21 -5.30 25.99
C VAL A 305 -5.84 -6.50 25.15
N ARG A 306 -6.85 -7.30 24.79
CA ARG A 306 -6.71 -8.42 23.84
C ARG A 306 -7.30 -8.08 22.48
N LEU A 307 -6.54 -8.33 21.41
CA LEU A 307 -7.02 -8.28 20.02
C LEU A 307 -7.05 -9.69 19.43
N ASP A 308 -8.19 -10.08 18.87
CA ASP A 308 -8.34 -11.30 18.08
C ASP A 308 -7.88 -11.02 16.64
N CYS A 309 -6.83 -11.70 16.19
CA CYS A 309 -6.25 -11.57 14.87
C CYS A 309 -6.26 -12.90 14.08
N THR A 310 -7.18 -13.83 14.38
CA THR A 310 -7.26 -15.17 13.76
C THR A 310 -7.29 -15.13 12.22
N HIS A 311 -7.81 -14.06 11.61
CA HIS A 311 -7.94 -13.97 10.15
C HIS A 311 -6.88 -13.10 9.47
N VAL A 312 -5.88 -12.63 10.23
CA VAL A 312 -4.88 -11.68 9.76
C VAL A 312 -3.59 -12.37 9.31
N GLY A 313 -3.21 -13.45 10.00
CA GLY A 313 -1.98 -14.20 9.78
C GLY A 313 -0.80 -13.70 10.61
N THR A 314 0.04 -14.63 11.04
CA THR A 314 1.07 -14.42 12.08
C THR A 314 2.08 -13.31 11.79
N SER A 315 2.48 -13.11 10.53
CA SER A 315 3.44 -12.06 10.14
C SER A 315 2.83 -10.68 10.27
N ASP A 316 1.58 -10.50 9.84
CA ASP A 316 0.87 -9.24 9.94
C ASP A 316 0.48 -8.94 11.38
N CYS A 317 0.13 -9.94 12.20
CA CYS A 317 -0.10 -9.74 13.65
C CYS A 317 1.10 -9.07 14.33
N LYS A 318 2.33 -9.53 14.03
CA LYS A 318 3.54 -8.92 14.59
C LYS A 318 3.74 -7.49 14.11
N ARG A 319 3.44 -7.20 12.83
CA ARG A 319 3.54 -5.84 12.27
C ARG A 319 2.50 -4.90 12.87
N ILE A 320 1.28 -5.38 13.11
CA ILE A 320 0.22 -4.65 13.81
C ILE A 320 0.67 -4.31 15.22
N GLY A 321 1.17 -5.27 15.99
CA GLY A 321 1.66 -5.01 17.34
C GLY A 321 2.85 -4.04 17.37
N ALA A 322 3.75 -4.12 16.38
CA ALA A 322 4.86 -3.17 16.26
C ALA A 322 4.36 -1.74 15.98
N LYS A 323 3.39 -1.56 15.07
CA LYS A 323 2.78 -0.26 14.80
C LYS A 323 1.98 0.27 15.99
N LEU A 324 1.23 -0.60 16.68
CA LEU A 324 0.42 -0.18 17.83
C LEU A 324 1.29 0.35 18.96
N ARG A 325 2.46 -0.25 19.21
CA ARG A 325 3.43 0.29 20.17
C ARG A 325 3.82 1.74 19.86
N ASP A 326 4.00 2.06 18.58
CA ASP A 326 4.45 3.37 18.14
C ASP A 326 3.28 4.40 18.10
N LEU A 327 2.05 3.97 17.76
CA LEU A 327 0.87 4.84 17.57
C LEU A 327 -0.01 5.03 18.82
N ALA A 328 -0.05 4.03 19.69
CA ALA A 328 -0.80 4.01 20.93
C ALA A 328 0.18 3.50 22.00
N PRO A 329 0.93 4.38 22.70
CA PRO A 329 2.11 4.02 23.49
C PRO A 329 1.80 2.87 24.46
N CYS A 330 2.05 1.65 24.00
CA CYS A 330 1.66 0.40 24.65
C CYS A 330 2.71 -0.66 24.33
N THR A 331 2.84 -1.65 25.20
CA THR A 331 3.83 -2.72 25.08
C THR A 331 3.15 -4.04 24.74
N PRO A 332 3.46 -4.66 23.58
CA PRO A 332 2.99 -6.01 23.29
C PRO A 332 3.60 -7.03 24.26
N LEU A 333 2.75 -7.73 25.02
CA LEU A 333 3.16 -8.72 26.03
C LEU A 333 3.24 -10.14 25.49
N LEU A 334 2.41 -10.48 24.51
CA LEU A 334 2.31 -11.84 23.97
C LEU A 334 1.67 -11.85 22.57
N PHE A 335 2.24 -12.68 21.69
CA PHE A 335 1.61 -13.11 20.44
C PHE A 335 1.43 -14.63 20.51
N LYS A 336 0.19 -15.09 20.69
CA LYS A 336 -0.12 -16.52 20.81
C LYS A 336 -1.44 -16.84 20.12
N ASP A 337 -1.49 -17.93 19.36
CA ASP A 337 -2.71 -18.42 18.69
C ASP A 337 -3.46 -17.33 17.92
N GLU A 338 -2.69 -16.49 17.21
CA GLU A 338 -3.20 -15.34 16.44
C GLU A 338 -3.95 -14.30 17.30
N GLN A 339 -3.63 -14.21 18.59
CA GLN A 339 -4.06 -13.17 19.50
C GLN A 339 -2.89 -12.27 19.86
N ILE A 340 -3.19 -10.99 20.08
CA ILE A 340 -2.23 -9.98 20.54
C ILE A 340 -2.70 -9.51 21.91
N ILE A 341 -1.82 -9.65 22.91
CA ILE A 341 -2.02 -9.06 24.23
C ILE A 341 -1.16 -7.81 24.34
N LEU A 342 -1.81 -6.68 24.58
CA LEU A 342 -1.19 -5.36 24.70
C LEU A 342 -1.37 -4.86 26.14
N TRP A 343 -0.31 -4.27 26.68
CA TRP A 343 -0.34 -3.62 27.98
C TRP A 343 -0.08 -2.14 27.81
N LYS A 344 -0.85 -1.31 28.52
CA LYS A 344 -0.74 0.15 28.47
C LYS A 344 0.66 0.68 28.81
N GLY A 345 1.43 -0.05 29.61
CA GLY A 345 2.67 0.46 30.23
C GLY A 345 2.37 1.06 31.60
N LYS A 346 3.41 1.23 32.44
CA LYS A 346 3.26 2.01 33.67
C LYS A 346 3.01 3.46 33.29
N GLN A 347 2.00 4.09 33.88
CA GLN A 347 1.80 5.53 33.74
C GLN A 347 2.94 6.25 34.45
N ASP A 348 4.01 6.56 33.72
CA ASP A 348 4.98 7.53 34.21
C ASP A 348 4.29 8.89 34.24
N GLN A 349 4.07 9.44 35.43
CA GLN A 349 3.50 10.78 35.67
C GLN A 349 4.35 11.93 35.09
N GLU A 350 5.33 11.65 34.21
CA GLU A 350 6.33 12.60 33.74
C GLU A 350 6.01 13.25 32.38
N GLN A 351 4.96 12.84 31.67
CA GLN A 351 4.60 13.48 30.38
C GLN A 351 3.72 14.73 30.50
N ASP A 352 3.10 14.98 31.66
CA ASP A 352 2.29 16.19 31.87
C ASP A 352 3.12 17.47 32.10
N PHE A 353 4.42 17.36 32.39
CA PHE A 353 5.29 18.52 32.65
C PHE A 353 6.00 19.09 31.43
N ARG A 354 5.99 18.42 30.28
CA ARG A 354 6.67 18.93 29.06
C ARG A 354 5.81 19.85 28.20
N CYS A 355 4.53 20.06 28.56
CA CYS A 355 3.63 20.96 27.83
C CYS A 355 3.48 22.36 28.46
N ILE A 356 4.13 22.65 29.60
CA ILE A 356 4.01 23.97 30.26
C ILE A 356 5.18 24.91 29.89
N ASP A 357 6.33 24.40 29.44
CA ASP A 357 7.53 25.22 29.15
C ASP A 357 7.68 25.67 27.68
N ARG A 358 6.62 25.62 26.87
CA ARG A 358 6.61 26.19 25.51
C ARG A 358 5.33 26.95 25.19
N SER A 359 4.94 27.87 26.08
CA SER A 359 3.93 28.90 25.79
C SER A 359 4.59 30.26 25.66
#